data_AF-A0A9P8I8A1-F1
#
_entry.id   AF-A0A9P8I8A1-F1
#
_cell.length_a   1.000
_cell.length_b   1.000
_cell.length_c   1.000
_cell.angle_alpha   90.00
_cell.angle_beta   90.00
_cell.angle_gamma   90.00
#
_symmetry.space_group_name_H-M   'P 1'
#
loop_
_entity.id
_entity.type
_entity.pdbx_description
1 polymer ?
#
loop_
_entity_poly.entity_id
_entity_poly.type
_entity_poly.pdbx_seq_one_letter_code
_entity_poly.pdbx_strand_id
1 'polypeptide(L)'
;MADMTSPAGGISSSDDMMSSLSSLGTLTATLAHSLVEDYAKNESPSESTSRILNAFLNHLPPDGSTVIANDIINKKDDLRQLADHYISSILIPRTVRAGGGKTPKAISARPGGDLDDVDDIAAEITAQRRDQTKLKADCLARDGNCCLLTRVYDVNKADEILSDAERQSTTTAVTEAAHIIPFSLAAFDEQQRHYKATIWEAIYHMFPSIRDFSTDNINDPQNVLTMWAGLHSEFGKLELCLEPTPLDGVE
;
A
#
# COMPACT_ATOMS: atom_id res chain seq x y z
N MET A 1 -35.59 -63.24 1.65
CA MET A 1 -34.36 -62.69 2.24
C MET A 1 -33.84 -61.69 1.23
N ALA A 2 -33.86 -60.41 1.62
CA ALA A 2 -33.66 -59.27 0.72
C ALA A 2 -32.16 -59.06 0.44
N ASP A 3 -31.87 -58.79 -0.83
CA ASP A 3 -30.59 -58.27 -1.31
C ASP A 3 -30.70 -56.74 -1.33
N MET A 4 -29.79 -56.07 -0.62
CA MET A 4 -29.65 -54.61 -0.59
C MET A 4 -28.16 -54.28 -0.57
N THR A 5 -27.62 -53.99 -1.74
CA THR A 5 -26.34 -53.31 -1.91
C THR A 5 -26.62 -51.87 -2.35
N SER A 6 -26.43 -50.91 -1.45
CA SER A 6 -26.35 -49.49 -1.79
C SER A 6 -24.98 -49.15 -2.37
N PRO A 7 -24.89 -48.21 -3.33
CA PRO A 7 -23.60 -47.72 -3.80
C PRO A 7 -23.02 -46.72 -2.78
N ALA A 8 -21.73 -46.86 -2.50
CA ALA A 8 -20.96 -45.89 -1.74
C ALA A 8 -20.87 -44.57 -2.54
N GLY A 9 -21.43 -43.50 -1.98
CA GLY A 9 -21.25 -42.15 -2.49
C GLY A 9 -19.80 -41.71 -2.32
N GLY A 10 -19.15 -41.36 -3.42
CA GLY A 10 -17.80 -40.81 -3.44
C GLY A 10 -17.77 -39.47 -2.73
N ILE A 11 -16.90 -39.36 -1.73
CA ILE A 11 -16.55 -38.11 -1.08
C ILE A 11 -15.59 -37.42 -2.05
N SER A 12 -16.07 -36.40 -2.77
CA SER A 12 -15.24 -35.54 -3.60
C SER A 12 -14.29 -34.77 -2.68
N SER A 13 -13.01 -35.13 -2.73
CA SER A 13 -11.98 -34.59 -1.84
C SER A 13 -11.69 -33.12 -2.13
N SER A 14 -11.51 -32.33 -1.07
CA SER A 14 -11.13 -30.91 -1.12
C SER A 14 -9.85 -30.64 -1.91
N ASP A 15 -8.97 -31.64 -2.02
CA ASP A 15 -7.72 -31.56 -2.78
C ASP A 15 -7.95 -31.43 -4.30
N ASP A 16 -8.98 -32.09 -4.84
CA ASP A 16 -9.34 -32.00 -6.27
C ASP A 16 -9.92 -30.61 -6.61
N MET A 17 -10.64 -30.00 -5.66
CA MET A 17 -11.18 -28.65 -5.79
C MET A 17 -10.05 -27.60 -5.74
N MET A 18 -9.10 -27.72 -4.82
CA MET A 18 -7.94 -26.82 -4.75
C MET A 18 -7.07 -26.91 -6.00
N SER A 19 -6.79 -28.12 -6.50
CA SER A 19 -6.02 -28.33 -7.73
C SER A 19 -6.71 -27.70 -8.96
N SER A 20 -8.03 -27.84 -9.05
CA SER A 20 -8.84 -27.26 -10.13
C SER A 20 -8.83 -25.72 -10.09
N LEU A 21 -8.90 -25.12 -8.89
CA LEU A 21 -8.85 -23.67 -8.71
C LEU A 21 -7.47 -23.10 -9.04
N SER A 22 -6.38 -23.78 -8.65
CA SER A 22 -5.02 -23.38 -9.02
C SER A 22 -4.79 -23.49 -10.54
N SER A 23 -5.29 -24.55 -11.17
CA SER A 23 -5.23 -24.71 -12.62
C SER A 23 -6.02 -23.61 -13.35
N LEU A 24 -7.19 -23.23 -12.84
CA LEU A 24 -8.00 -22.17 -13.42
C LEU A 24 -7.31 -20.80 -13.30
N GLY A 25 -6.75 -20.48 -12.13
CA GLY A 25 -5.99 -19.24 -11.93
C GLY A 25 -4.79 -19.12 -12.89
N THR A 26 -4.09 -20.24 -13.13
CA THR A 26 -2.96 -20.30 -14.05
C THR A 26 -3.39 -20.06 -15.50
N LEU A 27 -4.52 -20.62 -15.92
CA LEU A 27 -5.10 -20.40 -17.26
C LEU A 27 -5.54 -18.95 -17.46
N THR A 28 -6.19 -18.36 -16.45
CA THR A 28 -6.63 -16.95 -16.47
C THR A 28 -5.43 -16.01 -16.61
N ALA A 29 -4.37 -16.22 -15.83
CA ALA A 29 -3.16 -15.40 -15.93
C ALA A 29 -2.49 -15.52 -17.32
N THR A 30 -2.38 -16.74 -17.84
CA THR A 30 -1.79 -16.99 -19.17
C THR A 30 -2.58 -16.31 -20.28
N LEU A 31 -3.92 -16.39 -20.23
CA LEU A 31 -4.78 -15.74 -21.21
C LEU A 31 -4.66 -14.21 -21.13
N ALA A 32 -4.63 -13.64 -19.92
CA ALA A 32 -4.46 -12.21 -19.74
C ALA A 32 -3.14 -11.71 -20.33
N HIS A 33 -2.02 -12.41 -20.09
CA HIS A 33 -0.74 -12.08 -20.71
C HIS A 33 -0.81 -12.14 -22.24
N SER A 34 -1.40 -13.20 -22.80
CA SER A 34 -1.56 -13.32 -24.26
C SER A 34 -2.36 -12.16 -24.86
N LEU A 35 -3.43 -11.71 -24.19
CA LEU A 35 -4.23 -10.57 -24.65
C LEU A 35 -3.41 -9.26 -24.63
N VAL A 36 -2.61 -9.06 -23.60
CA VAL A 36 -1.74 -7.88 -23.49
C VAL A 36 -0.62 -7.93 -24.56
N GLU A 37 -0.04 -9.09 -24.82
CA GLU A 37 0.94 -9.28 -25.89
C GLU A 37 0.35 -9.03 -27.28
N ASP A 38 -0.89 -9.48 -27.52
CA ASP A 38 -1.60 -9.24 -28.78
C ASP A 38 -1.92 -7.75 -28.95
N TYR A 39 -2.31 -7.05 -27.88
CA TYR A 39 -2.48 -5.59 -27.90
C TYR A 39 -1.15 -4.88 -28.23
N ALA A 40 -0.06 -5.29 -27.59
CA ALA A 40 1.26 -4.67 -27.74
C ALA A 40 1.77 -4.66 -29.20
N LYS A 41 1.36 -5.65 -30.03
CA LYS A 41 1.74 -5.71 -31.47
C LYS A 41 1.27 -4.49 -32.26
N ASN A 42 0.17 -3.86 -31.84
CA ASN A 42 -0.43 -2.70 -32.51
C ASN A 42 -0.34 -1.42 -31.66
N GLU A 43 0.33 -1.48 -30.51
CA GLU A 43 0.47 -0.35 -29.60
C GLU A 43 1.40 0.72 -30.20
N SER A 44 1.00 1.98 -30.08
CA SER A 44 1.84 3.11 -30.49
C SER A 44 3.07 3.24 -29.58
N PRO A 45 4.26 3.63 -30.10
CA PRO A 45 5.46 3.81 -29.27
C PRO A 45 5.32 4.83 -28.12
N SER A 46 4.35 5.74 -28.20
CA SER A 46 4.05 6.71 -27.14
C SER A 46 3.11 6.17 -26.05
N GLU A 47 2.41 5.06 -26.33
CA GLU A 47 1.55 4.39 -25.37
C GLU A 47 2.38 3.45 -24.47
N SER A 48 1.88 3.21 -23.27
CA SER A 48 2.51 2.32 -22.29
C SER A 48 1.51 1.37 -21.64
N THR A 49 0.35 1.20 -22.26
CA THR A 49 -0.76 0.34 -21.83
C THR A 49 -0.27 -1.07 -21.57
N SER A 50 0.42 -1.70 -22.52
CA SER A 50 0.89 -3.08 -22.35
C SER A 50 1.91 -3.20 -21.22
N ARG A 51 2.81 -2.22 -21.11
CA ARG A 51 3.82 -2.15 -20.04
C ARG A 51 3.16 -1.99 -18.67
N ILE A 52 2.14 -1.16 -18.56
CA ILE A 52 1.39 -0.92 -17.33
C ILE A 52 0.65 -2.18 -16.89
N LEU A 53 -0.12 -2.81 -17.79
CA LEU A 53 -0.90 -4.00 -17.46
C LEU A 53 0.00 -5.19 -17.11
N ASN A 54 1.12 -5.38 -17.84
CA ASN A 54 2.11 -6.39 -17.48
C ASN A 54 2.77 -6.10 -16.12
N ALA A 55 3.01 -4.84 -15.77
CA ALA A 55 3.54 -4.51 -14.45
C ALA A 55 2.58 -4.92 -13.34
N PHE A 56 1.27 -4.69 -13.50
CA PHE A 56 0.28 -5.17 -12.52
C PHE A 56 0.20 -6.70 -12.44
N LEU A 57 0.21 -7.40 -13.58
CA LEU A 57 0.20 -8.87 -13.60
C LEU A 57 1.44 -9.48 -12.92
N ASN A 58 2.61 -8.86 -13.11
CA ASN A 58 3.88 -9.41 -12.65
C ASN A 58 4.24 -9.05 -11.20
N HIS A 59 3.76 -7.91 -10.69
CA HIS A 59 4.22 -7.36 -9.41
C HIS A 59 3.14 -7.30 -8.32
N LEU A 60 1.86 -7.52 -8.66
CA LEU A 60 0.84 -7.67 -7.63
C LEU A 60 0.97 -9.02 -6.92
N PRO A 61 0.54 -9.10 -5.65
CA PRO A 61 0.36 -10.37 -4.97
C PRO A 61 -0.59 -11.32 -5.74
N PRO A 62 -0.52 -12.63 -5.52
CA PRO A 62 -1.27 -13.62 -6.31
C PRO A 62 -2.80 -13.41 -6.36
N ASP A 63 -3.41 -12.95 -5.26
CA ASP A 63 -4.82 -12.62 -5.19
C ASP A 63 -5.16 -11.38 -6.04
N GLY A 64 -4.32 -10.34 -5.96
CA GLY A 64 -4.40 -9.14 -6.79
C GLY A 64 -4.21 -9.41 -8.28
N SER A 65 -3.16 -10.13 -8.67
CA SER A 65 -2.87 -10.43 -10.07
C SER A 65 -3.97 -11.27 -10.72
N THR A 66 -4.61 -12.16 -9.98
CA THR A 66 -5.80 -12.91 -10.43
C THR A 66 -6.98 -11.99 -10.74
N VAL A 67 -7.23 -10.99 -9.89
CA VAL A 67 -8.29 -9.99 -10.12
C VAL A 67 -7.99 -9.18 -11.39
N ILE A 68 -6.76 -8.70 -11.55
CA ILE A 68 -6.36 -7.94 -12.74
C ILE A 68 -6.43 -8.78 -14.02
N ALA A 69 -6.03 -10.05 -13.96
CA ALA A 69 -6.13 -10.94 -15.10
C ALA A 69 -7.59 -11.08 -15.59
N ASN A 70 -8.54 -11.21 -14.66
CA ASN A 70 -9.96 -11.22 -15.01
C ASN A 70 -10.44 -9.89 -15.60
N ASP A 71 -10.00 -8.75 -15.07
CA ASP A 71 -10.36 -7.44 -15.61
C ASP A 71 -9.87 -7.27 -17.06
N ILE A 72 -8.63 -7.70 -17.34
CA ILE A 72 -8.05 -7.69 -18.70
C ILE A 72 -8.88 -8.56 -19.65
N ILE A 73 -9.27 -9.77 -19.23
CA ILE A 73 -10.10 -10.66 -20.05
C ILE A 73 -11.47 -10.03 -20.33
N ASN A 74 -12.10 -9.47 -19.29
CA ASN A 74 -13.44 -8.87 -19.39
C ASN A 74 -13.45 -7.57 -20.20
N LYS A 75 -12.34 -6.82 -20.20
CA LYS A 75 -12.18 -5.54 -20.91
C LYS A 75 -11.16 -5.63 -22.06
N LYS A 76 -11.04 -6.80 -22.70
CA LYS A 76 -10.08 -7.07 -23.79
C LYS A 76 -10.13 -6.05 -24.94
N ASP A 77 -11.29 -5.43 -25.17
CA ASP A 77 -11.52 -4.46 -26.24
C ASP A 77 -11.19 -3.01 -25.79
N ASP A 78 -11.01 -2.77 -24.49
CA ASP A 78 -10.83 -1.46 -23.85
C ASP A 78 -9.57 -1.41 -22.95
N LEU A 79 -8.53 -2.19 -23.26
CA LEU A 79 -7.33 -2.33 -22.42
C LEU A 79 -6.64 -1.00 -22.09
N ARG A 80 -6.65 -0.05 -23.01
CA ARG A 80 -6.13 1.30 -22.77
C ARG A 80 -6.89 2.04 -21.68
N GLN A 81 -8.22 2.01 -21.73
CA GLN A 81 -9.07 2.65 -20.71
C GLN A 81 -8.89 1.97 -19.35
N LEU A 82 -8.68 0.65 -19.35
CA LEU A 82 -8.37 -0.10 -18.13
C LEU A 82 -7.02 0.35 -17.52
N ALA A 83 -5.96 0.44 -18.32
CA ALA A 83 -4.66 0.93 -17.86
C ALA A 83 -4.76 2.38 -17.34
N ASP A 84 -5.43 3.27 -18.08
CA ASP A 84 -5.65 4.65 -17.66
C ASP A 84 -6.42 4.75 -16.33
N HIS A 85 -7.41 3.87 -16.12
CA HIS A 85 -8.16 3.80 -14.87
C HIS A 85 -7.26 3.42 -13.68
N TYR A 86 -6.42 2.39 -13.82
CA TYR A 86 -5.51 1.98 -12.74
C TYR A 86 -4.45 3.04 -12.43
N ILE A 87 -3.89 3.65 -13.46
CA ILE A 87 -2.93 4.74 -13.30
C ILE A 87 -3.58 5.94 -12.62
N SER A 88 -4.77 6.36 -13.07
CA SER A 88 -5.49 7.51 -12.49
C SER A 88 -5.99 7.27 -11.07
N SER A 89 -6.32 6.03 -10.73
CA SER A 89 -6.87 5.67 -9.41
C SER A 89 -5.80 5.37 -8.37
N ILE A 90 -4.57 4.98 -8.76
CA ILE A 90 -3.53 4.58 -7.80
C ILE A 90 -2.23 5.39 -7.95
N LEU A 91 -1.75 5.65 -9.17
CA LEU A 91 -0.40 6.21 -9.38
C LEU A 91 -0.38 7.73 -9.62
N ILE A 92 -1.40 8.29 -10.25
CA ILE A 92 -1.53 9.74 -10.49
C ILE A 92 -1.93 10.55 -9.26
N PRO A 93 -2.70 10.02 -8.28
CA PRO A 93 -2.95 10.77 -7.08
C PRO A 93 -1.64 11.28 -6.47
N ARG A 94 -1.46 12.61 -6.47
CA ARG A 94 -0.40 13.34 -5.74
C ARG A 94 -0.34 12.97 -4.24
N THR A 95 -1.27 12.13 -3.77
CA THR A 95 -1.28 11.49 -2.47
C THR A 95 -0.25 10.35 -2.33
N VAL A 96 0.09 9.64 -3.43
CA VAL A 96 1.09 8.54 -3.42
C VAL A 96 2.49 9.06 -3.74
N ARG A 97 2.61 10.03 -4.66
CA ARG A 97 3.78 10.93 -4.72
C ARG A 97 3.62 12.04 -3.69
N ALA A 98 3.58 11.66 -2.42
CA ALA A 98 3.78 12.63 -1.35
C ALA A 98 5.19 13.18 -1.56
N GLY A 99 5.30 14.39 -2.12
CA GLY A 99 6.57 15.09 -2.19
C GLY A 99 7.15 15.12 -0.79
N GLY A 100 8.14 14.25 -0.54
CA GLY A 100 8.71 14.02 0.77
C GLY A 100 9.01 15.36 1.41
N GLY A 101 8.36 15.63 2.55
CA GLY A 101 8.72 16.76 3.38
C GLY A 101 7.60 17.67 3.87
N LYS A 102 6.33 17.51 3.45
CA LYS A 102 5.23 18.29 4.07
C LYS A 102 3.96 17.47 4.19
N THR A 103 3.71 16.94 5.39
CA THR A 103 2.35 16.97 5.98
C THR A 103 1.70 18.30 5.59
N PRO A 104 0.43 18.33 5.14
CA PRO A 104 -0.18 19.57 4.69
C PRO A 104 0.09 20.69 5.71
N LYS A 105 0.77 21.76 5.28
CA LYS A 105 0.53 23.04 5.94
C LYS A 105 -0.96 23.27 5.76
N ALA A 106 -1.71 23.25 6.86
CA ALA A 106 -3.10 23.65 6.88
C ALA A 106 -3.19 25.04 6.25
N ILE A 107 -3.56 25.07 4.97
CA ILE A 107 -4.02 26.26 4.29
C ILE A 107 -5.27 25.83 3.56
N SER A 108 -6.36 25.75 4.31
CA SER A 108 -7.64 26.23 3.82
C SER A 108 -8.00 27.44 4.68
N ALA A 109 -7.24 28.52 4.51
CA ALA A 109 -7.76 29.82 4.88
C ALA A 109 -8.90 30.10 3.90
N ARG A 110 -10.14 29.82 4.34
CA ARG A 110 -11.34 30.35 3.68
C ARG A 110 -11.14 31.86 3.58
N PRO A 111 -11.23 32.48 2.39
CA PRO A 111 -11.38 33.92 2.31
C PRO A 111 -12.78 34.26 2.88
N GLY A 112 -12.86 34.53 4.18
CA GLY A 112 -14.07 35.06 4.84
C GLY A 112 -14.77 34.21 5.90
N GLY A 113 -14.08 33.35 6.66
CA GLY A 113 -14.66 32.65 7.82
C GLY A 113 -14.42 33.37 9.15
N ASP A 114 -15.43 33.40 10.02
CA ASP A 114 -15.42 34.06 11.33
C ASP A 114 -14.29 33.56 12.26
N LEU A 115 -13.87 34.42 13.19
CA LEU A 115 -12.74 34.19 14.11
C LEU A 115 -12.92 33.00 15.07
N ASP A 116 -14.13 32.43 15.15
CA ASP A 116 -14.43 31.24 15.96
C ASP A 116 -13.86 29.94 15.35
N ASP A 117 -13.56 29.91 14.04
CA ASP A 117 -13.00 28.73 13.35
C ASP A 117 -11.49 28.51 13.65
N VAL A 118 -10.79 29.53 14.16
CA VAL A 118 -9.32 29.48 14.30
C VAL A 118 -8.89 28.59 15.47
N ASP A 119 -9.65 28.60 16.56
CA ASP A 119 -9.36 27.80 17.76
C ASP A 119 -9.64 26.31 17.51
N ASP A 120 -10.69 25.98 16.76
CA ASP A 120 -11.01 24.60 16.36
C ASP A 120 -9.94 24.02 15.42
N ILE A 121 -9.48 24.81 14.44
CA ILE A 121 -8.38 24.41 13.54
C ILE A 121 -7.08 24.22 14.34
N ALA A 122 -6.78 25.11 15.29
CA ALA A 122 -5.58 25.00 16.12
C ALA A 122 -5.62 23.76 17.03
N ALA A 123 -6.79 23.42 17.57
CA ALA A 123 -7.02 22.21 18.35
C ALA A 123 -6.82 20.94 17.51
N GLU A 124 -7.37 20.90 16.30
CA GLU A 124 -7.22 19.77 15.37
C GLU A 124 -5.76 19.55 14.96
N ILE A 125 -5.04 20.61 14.59
CA ILE A 125 -3.61 20.55 14.25
C ILE A 125 -2.79 20.02 15.43
N THR A 126 -3.13 20.46 16.65
CA THR A 126 -2.42 20.03 17.87
C THR A 126 -2.69 18.56 18.17
N ALA A 127 -3.93 18.09 18.01
CA ALA A 127 -4.31 16.69 18.17
C ALA A 127 -3.56 15.81 17.16
N GLN A 128 -3.59 16.16 15.87
CA GLN A 128 -2.88 15.43 14.82
C GLN A 128 -1.37 15.35 15.10
N ARG A 129 -0.74 16.44 15.57
CA ARG A 129 0.68 16.43 15.93
C ARG A 129 0.99 15.51 17.12
N ARG A 130 0.12 15.49 18.13
CA ARG A 130 0.27 14.59 19.30
C ARG A 130 0.16 13.14 18.87
N ASP A 131 -0.81 12.82 18.01
CA ASP A 131 -1.00 11.47 17.49
C ASP A 131 0.19 11.01 16.66
N GLN A 132 0.73 11.87 15.77
CA GLN A 132 1.94 11.55 15.00
C GLN A 132 3.18 11.38 15.89
N THR A 133 3.29 12.16 16.96
CA THR A 133 4.41 12.03 17.92
C THR A 133 4.33 10.70 18.67
N LYS A 134 3.13 10.32 19.13
CA LYS A 134 2.89 9.03 19.78
C LYS A 134 3.15 7.88 18.82
N LEU A 135 2.61 7.95 17.61
CA LEU A 135 2.82 6.95 16.56
C LEU A 135 4.30 6.73 16.26
N LYS A 136 5.07 7.82 16.12
CA LYS A 136 6.53 7.72 15.93
C LYS A 136 7.21 7.03 17.12
N ALA A 137 6.82 7.36 18.36
CA ALA A 137 7.39 6.73 19.55
C ALA A 137 7.08 5.23 19.60
N ASP A 138 5.85 4.83 19.28
CA ASP A 138 5.43 3.42 19.24
C ASP A 138 6.19 2.65 18.15
N CYS A 139 6.38 3.24 16.96
CA CYS A 139 7.17 2.64 15.88
C CYS A 139 8.66 2.51 16.25
N LEU A 140 9.24 3.55 16.87
CA LEU A 140 10.63 3.49 17.35
C LEU A 140 10.81 2.38 18.39
N ALA A 141 9.91 2.27 19.36
CA ALA A 141 9.98 1.22 20.36
C ALA A 141 9.92 -0.18 19.74
N ARG A 142 9.05 -0.39 18.74
CA ARG A 142 8.97 -1.64 17.96
C ARG A 142 10.27 -1.92 17.20
N ASP A 143 10.87 -0.91 16.59
CA ASP A 143 12.00 -1.05 15.67
C ASP A 143 13.38 -0.98 16.38
N GLY A 144 13.40 -1.05 17.71
CA GLY A 144 14.63 -1.00 18.52
C GLY A 144 15.28 0.38 18.56
N ASN A 145 14.48 1.43 18.44
CA ASN A 145 14.87 2.84 18.30
C ASN A 145 15.76 3.14 17.09
N CYS A 146 15.68 2.29 16.05
CA CYS A 146 16.49 2.41 14.85
C CYS A 146 15.65 2.57 13.60
N CYS A 147 16.26 3.09 12.54
CA CYS A 147 15.78 2.89 11.18
C CYS A 147 15.67 1.39 10.90
N LEU A 148 14.49 0.95 10.43
CA LEU A 148 14.20 -0.45 10.16
C LEU A 148 15.14 -1.05 9.11
N LEU A 149 15.52 -0.25 8.11
CA LEU A 149 16.32 -0.71 6.96
C LEU A 149 17.82 -0.67 7.22
N THR A 150 18.34 0.45 7.73
CA THR A 150 19.79 0.66 7.85
C THR A 150 20.31 0.40 9.25
N ARG A 151 19.43 0.21 10.23
CA ARG A 151 19.75 0.04 11.65
C ARG A 151 20.48 1.23 12.30
N VAL A 152 20.55 2.38 11.64
CA VAL A 152 21.06 3.61 12.27
C VAL A 152 20.11 4.03 13.39
N TYR A 153 20.67 4.41 14.53
CA TYR A 153 19.91 4.69 15.75
C TYR A 153 19.29 6.10 15.68
N ASP A 154 18.08 6.30 16.20
CA ASP A 154 17.47 7.62 16.22
C ASP A 154 18.25 8.57 17.14
N VAL A 155 18.66 9.71 16.59
CA VAL A 155 19.50 10.68 17.31
C VAL A 155 18.88 11.15 18.64
N ASN A 156 17.56 11.38 18.68
CA ASN A 156 16.92 11.87 19.91
C ASN A 156 16.86 10.76 20.96
N LYS A 157 16.61 9.52 20.54
CA LYS A 157 16.65 8.37 21.45
C LYS A 157 18.08 8.06 21.93
N ALA A 158 19.09 8.31 21.11
CA ALA A 158 20.48 8.15 21.51
C ALA A 158 20.86 9.14 22.62
N ASP A 159 20.41 10.39 22.48
CA ASP A 159 20.65 11.43 23.48
C ASP A 159 19.91 11.15 24.80
N GLU A 160 18.71 10.57 24.72
CA GLU A 160 17.87 10.23 25.89
C GLU A 160 18.36 8.98 26.65
N ILE A 161 18.78 7.91 25.94
CA ILE A 161 18.92 6.57 26.52
C ILE A 161 20.38 6.11 26.61
N LEU A 162 21.22 6.45 25.63
CA LEU A 162 22.59 5.91 25.56
C LEU A 162 23.56 6.70 26.44
N SER A 163 24.56 6.02 27.00
CA SER A 163 25.68 6.68 27.66
C SER A 163 26.60 7.40 26.66
N ASP A 164 27.45 8.30 27.14
CA ASP A 164 28.43 9.01 26.29
C ASP A 164 29.35 8.04 25.53
N ALA A 165 29.75 6.93 26.15
CA ALA A 165 30.60 5.93 25.54
C ALA A 165 29.86 5.18 24.42
N GLU A 166 28.61 4.76 24.66
CA GLU A 166 27.78 4.08 23.67
C GLU A 166 27.46 4.98 22.47
N ARG A 167 27.15 6.26 22.73
CA ARG A 167 26.90 7.26 21.67
C ARG A 167 28.09 7.41 20.73
N GLN A 168 29.31 7.46 21.27
CA GLN A 168 30.53 7.58 20.44
C GLN A 168 30.74 6.40 19.50
N SER A 169 30.25 5.21 19.88
CA SER A 169 30.32 4.00 19.06
C SER A 169 29.08 3.75 18.19
N THR A 170 28.02 4.56 18.32
CA THR A 170 26.74 4.33 17.65
C THR A 170 26.56 5.31 16.49
N THR A 171 26.26 4.78 15.31
CA THR A 171 25.87 5.63 14.18
C THR A 171 24.43 6.10 14.39
N THR A 172 24.24 7.42 14.50
CA THR A 172 22.94 8.04 14.71
C THR A 172 22.48 8.84 13.50
N ALA A 173 21.17 8.93 13.31
CA ALA A 173 20.56 9.80 12.31
C ALA A 173 19.16 10.23 12.74
N VAL A 174 18.61 11.24 12.07
CA VAL A 174 17.19 11.62 12.25
C VAL A 174 16.31 10.57 11.58
N THR A 175 15.43 9.94 12.36
CA THR A 175 14.41 9.03 11.82
C THR A 175 13.04 9.67 11.75
N GLU A 176 12.18 9.14 10.89
CA GLU A 176 10.82 9.57 10.62
C GLU A 176 9.89 8.35 10.56
N ALA A 177 8.62 8.57 10.88
CA ALA A 177 7.55 7.60 10.72
C ALA A 177 7.02 7.69 9.28
N ALA A 178 7.37 6.71 8.45
CA ALA A 178 6.99 6.66 7.04
C ALA A 178 5.78 5.74 6.85
N HIS A 179 4.64 6.28 6.43
CA HIS A 179 3.46 5.48 6.11
C HIS A 179 3.65 4.69 4.82
N ILE A 180 3.24 3.40 4.80
CA ILE A 180 3.20 2.55 3.61
C ILE A 180 2.04 2.98 2.71
N ILE A 181 0.82 2.99 3.25
CA ILE A 181 -0.37 3.62 2.66
C ILE A 181 -0.41 5.07 3.15
N PRO A 182 -0.31 6.07 2.26
CA PRO A 182 -0.12 7.46 2.65
C PRO A 182 -1.19 8.00 3.61
N PHE A 183 -0.75 8.69 4.68
CA PHE A 183 -1.64 9.36 5.65
C PHE A 183 -2.66 10.31 5.01
N SER A 184 -2.32 10.91 3.84
CA SER A 184 -3.23 11.79 3.10
C SER A 184 -4.54 11.13 2.66
N LEU A 185 -4.62 9.79 2.68
CA LEU A 185 -5.83 9.02 2.37
C LEU A 185 -6.80 8.87 3.55
N ALA A 186 -6.42 9.31 4.75
CA ALA A 186 -7.22 9.16 5.97
C ALA A 186 -8.35 10.18 6.16
N ALA A 187 -8.14 11.41 5.69
CA ALA A 187 -9.01 12.53 6.03
C ALA A 187 -9.98 12.87 4.89
N PHE A 188 -11.27 13.00 5.20
CA PHE A 188 -12.29 13.45 4.27
C PHE A 188 -12.50 14.95 4.42
N ASP A 189 -12.01 15.74 3.46
CA ASP A 189 -12.79 16.92 3.09
C ASP A 189 -13.92 16.44 2.14
N GLU A 190 -15.08 17.09 2.20
CA GLU A 190 -16.25 16.68 1.41
C GLU A 190 -15.97 16.72 -0.10
N GLN A 191 -15.05 17.58 -0.52
CA GLN A 191 -14.66 17.79 -1.92
C GLN A 191 -13.79 16.64 -2.48
N GLN A 192 -12.98 15.99 -1.64
CA GLN A 192 -12.06 14.90 -1.99
C GLN A 192 -12.63 13.53 -1.67
N ARG A 193 -13.78 13.45 -0.97
CA ARG A 193 -14.39 12.18 -0.53
C ARG A 193 -14.57 11.19 -1.68
N HIS A 194 -15.19 11.63 -2.78
CA HIS A 194 -15.43 10.76 -3.94
C HIS A 194 -14.13 10.23 -4.55
N TYR A 195 -13.16 11.12 -4.70
CA TYR A 195 -11.87 10.77 -5.28
C TYR A 195 -11.09 9.78 -4.40
N LYS A 196 -11.01 10.02 -3.09
CA LYS A 196 -10.34 9.10 -2.16
C LYS A 196 -11.07 7.75 -2.06
N ALA A 197 -12.40 7.74 -2.15
CA ALA A 197 -13.17 6.50 -2.22
C ALA A 197 -12.79 5.67 -3.45
N THR A 198 -12.60 6.29 -4.61
CA THR A 198 -12.10 5.59 -5.82
C THR A 198 -10.69 5.03 -5.63
N ILE A 199 -9.80 5.76 -4.94
CA ILE A 199 -8.46 5.23 -4.61
C ILE A 199 -8.57 4.00 -3.72
N TRP A 200 -9.36 4.08 -2.64
CA TRP A 200 -9.56 2.96 -1.72
C TRP A 200 -10.21 1.75 -2.38
N GLU A 201 -11.21 1.98 -3.25
CA GLU A 201 -11.82 0.92 -4.06
C GLU A 201 -10.77 0.22 -4.93
N ALA A 202 -9.92 0.98 -5.61
CA ALA A 202 -8.85 0.43 -6.43
C ALA A 202 -7.81 -0.34 -5.58
N ILE A 203 -7.46 0.17 -4.38
CA ILE A 203 -6.56 -0.51 -3.44
C ILE A 203 -7.17 -1.85 -3.01
N TYR A 204 -8.42 -1.90 -2.55
CA TYR A 204 -9.07 -3.16 -2.13
C TYR A 204 -9.31 -4.15 -3.26
N HIS A 205 -9.39 -3.64 -4.49
CA HIS A 205 -9.51 -4.46 -5.69
C HIS A 205 -8.17 -5.14 -6.03
N MET A 206 -7.07 -4.39 -5.94
CA MET A 206 -5.72 -4.91 -6.25
C MET A 206 -5.06 -5.64 -5.10
N PHE A 207 -5.45 -5.35 -3.86
CA PHE A 207 -4.93 -5.96 -2.65
C PHE A 207 -6.09 -6.45 -1.77
N PRO A 208 -6.80 -7.53 -2.16
CA PRO A 208 -7.92 -8.05 -1.40
C PRO A 208 -7.57 -8.39 0.06
N SER A 209 -6.34 -8.81 0.33
CA SER A 209 -5.86 -9.17 1.66
C SER A 209 -5.85 -8.02 2.68
N ILE A 210 -5.93 -6.75 2.24
CA ILE A 210 -5.91 -5.58 3.15
C ILE A 210 -7.29 -4.95 3.36
N ARG A 211 -8.39 -5.66 3.05
CA ARG A 211 -9.76 -5.14 3.22
C ARG A 211 -10.13 -4.79 4.67
N ASP A 212 -9.43 -5.35 5.64
CA ASP A 212 -9.60 -5.01 7.06
C ASP A 212 -8.85 -3.71 7.45
N PHE A 213 -8.04 -3.16 6.53
CA PHE A 213 -7.39 -1.85 6.65
C PHE A 213 -8.26 -0.77 5.99
N SER A 214 -8.37 0.41 6.60
CA SER A 214 -9.25 1.49 6.15
C SER A 214 -8.70 2.88 6.53
N THR A 215 -9.51 3.92 6.32
CA THR A 215 -9.17 5.28 6.77
C THR A 215 -9.00 5.40 8.28
N ASP A 216 -9.70 4.57 9.05
CA ASP A 216 -9.79 4.69 10.50
C ASP A 216 -8.54 4.15 11.21
N ASN A 217 -7.82 3.23 10.56
CA ASN A 217 -6.59 2.63 11.08
C ASN A 217 -5.35 3.05 10.27
N ILE A 218 -5.40 4.18 9.55
CA ILE A 218 -4.25 4.69 8.79
C ILE A 218 -2.96 4.84 9.63
N ASN A 219 -3.15 5.16 10.92
CA ASN A 219 -2.11 5.41 11.91
C ASN A 219 -1.81 4.15 12.73
N ASP A 220 -2.25 2.98 12.31
CA ASP A 220 -1.80 1.72 12.89
C ASP A 220 -0.28 1.58 12.65
N PRO A 221 0.54 1.27 13.67
CA PRO A 221 1.96 1.00 13.49
C PRO A 221 2.26 -0.02 12.38
N GLN A 222 1.37 -0.98 12.08
CA GLN A 222 1.54 -1.92 10.96
C GLN A 222 1.65 -1.22 9.58
N ASN A 223 1.07 -0.03 9.43
CA ASN A 223 1.17 0.80 8.22
C ASN A 223 2.37 1.76 8.24
N VAL A 224 3.26 1.69 9.24
CA VAL A 224 4.30 2.69 9.46
C VAL A 224 5.66 2.04 9.65
N LEU A 225 6.66 2.55 8.95
CA LEU A 225 8.05 2.14 9.03
C LEU A 225 8.87 3.24 9.70
N THR A 226 9.74 2.89 10.66
CA THR A 226 10.78 3.83 11.09
C THR A 226 11.87 3.90 10.03
N MET A 227 12.00 5.04 9.36
CA MET A 227 12.99 5.24 8.30
C MET A 227 13.91 6.41 8.62
N TRP A 228 15.18 6.32 8.26
CA TRP A 228 16.04 7.50 8.22
C TRP A 228 15.50 8.50 7.17
N ALA A 229 15.53 9.80 7.49
CA ALA A 229 14.94 10.86 6.67
C ALA A 229 15.34 10.82 5.18
N GLY A 230 16.59 10.46 4.88
CA GLY A 230 17.05 10.30 3.50
C GLY A 230 16.29 9.21 2.74
N LEU A 231 16.05 8.06 3.38
CA LEU A 231 15.29 6.96 2.78
C LEU A 231 13.79 7.27 2.71
N HIS A 232 13.25 7.96 3.70
CA HIS A 232 11.84 8.36 3.68
C HIS A 232 11.54 9.29 2.49
N SER A 233 12.47 10.20 2.15
CA SER A 233 12.37 11.03 0.94
C SER A 233 12.23 10.19 -0.34
N GLU A 234 13.11 9.19 -0.52
CA GLU A 234 13.09 8.36 -1.73
C GLU A 234 11.90 7.40 -1.76
N PHE A 235 11.48 6.89 -0.60
CA PHE A 235 10.27 6.09 -0.45
C PHE A 235 9.02 6.87 -0.84
N GLY A 236 8.86 8.11 -0.35
CA GLY A 236 7.71 8.96 -0.69
C GLY A 236 7.65 9.40 -2.17
N LYS A 237 8.79 9.41 -2.87
CA LYS A 237 8.85 9.65 -4.33
C LYS A 237 8.55 8.39 -5.16
N LEU A 238 8.44 7.23 -4.52
CA LEU A 238 8.40 5.92 -5.16
C LEU A 238 9.68 5.60 -5.94
N GLU A 239 10.81 6.15 -5.53
CA GLU A 239 12.16 5.79 -6.03
C GLU A 239 12.76 4.61 -5.24
N LEU A 240 12.12 4.26 -4.12
CA LEU A 240 12.43 3.10 -3.28
C LEU A 240 11.14 2.33 -3.00
N CYS A 241 11.19 1.00 -3.10
CA CYS A 241 10.14 0.10 -2.64
C CYS A 241 10.75 -1.08 -1.85
N LEU A 242 9.92 -1.79 -1.10
CA LEU A 242 10.33 -2.94 -0.31
C LEU A 242 9.60 -4.18 -0.80
N GLU A 243 10.32 -5.29 -0.86
CA GLU A 243 9.75 -6.60 -1.17
C GLU A 243 9.59 -7.41 0.12
N PRO A 244 8.51 -8.21 0.24
CA PRO A 244 8.38 -9.14 1.35
C PRO A 244 9.51 -10.17 1.29
N THR A 245 10.15 -10.39 2.43
CA THR A 245 11.14 -11.47 2.58
C THR A 245 10.44 -12.72 3.12
N PRO A 246 10.87 -13.94 2.74
CA PRO A 246 10.40 -15.15 3.38
C PRO A 246 10.59 -15.05 4.90
N LEU A 247 9.66 -15.59 5.68
CA LEU A 247 9.74 -15.65 7.15
C LEU A 247 10.78 -16.69 7.61
N ASP A 248 11.97 -16.70 7.02
CA ASP A 248 13.02 -17.67 7.33
C ASP A 248 14.27 -16.94 7.80
N GLY A 249 14.21 -16.54 9.07
CA GLY A 249 15.32 -15.98 9.84
C GLY A 249 15.68 -16.84 11.05
N VAL A 250 15.56 -18.17 10.93
CA VAL A 250 16.16 -19.13 11.86
C VAL A 250 17.03 -20.08 11.05
N GLU A 251 18.27 -19.68 10.80
CA GLU A 251 19.41 -20.61 10.79
C GLU A 251 20.06 -20.61 12.17
#